data_AF-K1Z3J3-F1
#
_entry.id   AF-K1Z3J3-F1
#
_cell.length_a   1.000
_cell.length_b   1.000
_cell.length_c   1.000
_cell.angle_alpha   90.00
_cell.angle_beta   90.00
_cell.angle_gamma   90.00
#
_symmetry.space_group_name_H-M   'P 1'
#
loop_
_entity.id
_entity.type
_entity.pdbx_description
1 polymer ?
#
loop_
_entity_poly.entity_id
_entity_poly.type
_entity_poly.pdbx_seq_one_letter_code
_entity_poly.pdbx_strand_id
1 'polypeptide(L)' 'MVTEYGLINLKGKSTWERANALISIAHPDFREELTEHAKRMNIQM' A
#
# COMPACT_ATOMS: atom_id res chain seq x y z
N MET A 1 -9.00 6.45 -2.20
CA MET A 1 -8.69 6.32 -0.76
C MET A 1 -7.86 7.52 -0.35
N VAL A 2 -8.06 8.02 0.86
CA VAL A 2 -7.47 9.28 1.34
C VAL A 2 -7.00 9.10 2.78
N THR A 3 -5.84 9.67 3.09
CA THR A 3 -5.26 9.81 4.43
C THR A 3 -4.67 11.22 4.56
N GLU A 4 -4.20 11.57 5.74
CA GLU A 4 -3.42 12.79 6.00
C GLU A 4 -2.10 12.85 5.22
N TYR A 5 -1.64 11.73 4.67
CA TYR A 5 -0.43 11.61 3.85
C TYR A 5 -0.69 11.64 2.34
N GLY A 6 -1.96 11.68 1.90
CA GLY A 6 -2.30 11.87 0.49
C GLY A 6 -3.55 11.13 0.02
N LEU A 7 -3.72 11.09 -1.30
CA LEU A 7 -4.86 10.49 -1.99
C LEU A 7 -4.39 9.55 -3.09
N ILE A 8 -5.04 8.39 -3.21
CA ILE A 8 -4.82 7.42 -4.28
C ILE A 8 -6.15 7.01 -4.93
N ASN A 9 -6.09 6.68 -6.22
CA ASN A 9 -7.17 6.00 -6.92
C ASN A 9 -6.87 4.49 -7.01
N LEU A 10 -7.80 3.66 -6.52
CA LEU A 10 -7.69 2.20 -6.53
C LEU A 10 -8.44 1.54 -7.69
N LYS A 11 -9.24 2.29 -8.45
CA LYS A 11 -10.02 1.75 -9.56
C LYS A 11 -9.08 1.27 -10.66
N GLY A 12 -9.28 0.03 -11.11
CA GLY A 12 -8.46 -0.59 -12.16
C GLY A 12 -7.11 -1.16 -11.70
N LYS A 13 -6.74 -0.99 -10.43
CA LYS A 13 -5.50 -1.55 -9.87
C LYS A 13 -5.68 -3.01 -9.46
N SER A 14 -4.70 -3.84 -9.78
CA SER A 14 -4.52 -5.21 -9.27
C SER A 14 -4.24 -5.22 -7.76
N THR A 15 -4.31 -6.38 -7.12
CA THR A 15 -4.08 -6.51 -5.67
C THR A 15 -2.70 -6.00 -5.22
N TRP A 16 -1.66 -6.33 -5.99
CA TRP A 16 -0.29 -5.84 -5.77
C TRP A 16 -0.21 -4.31 -5.87
N GLU A 17 -0.77 -3.74 -6.95
CA GLU A 17 -0.77 -2.27 -7.15
C GLU A 17 -1.56 -1.55 -6.07
N ARG A 18 -2.65 -2.16 -5.58
CA ARG A 18 -3.44 -1.62 -4.48
C ARG A 18 -2.63 -1.61 -3.19
N ALA A 19 -1.96 -2.71 -2.84
CA ALA A 19 -1.13 -2.77 -1.64
C ALA A 19 -0.04 -1.70 -1.65
N ASN A 20 0.71 -1.57 -2.75
CA ASN A 20 1.74 -0.55 -2.86
C ASN A 20 1.17 0.88 -2.80
N ALA A 21 0.04 1.14 -3.46
CA ALA A 21 -0.60 2.45 -3.41
C ALA A 21 -1.12 2.79 -2.00
N LEU A 22 -1.63 1.79 -1.26
CA LEU A 22 -2.06 1.97 0.13
C LEU A 22 -0.87 2.29 1.04
N ILE A 23 0.21 1.52 0.91
CA ILE A 23 1.45 1.73 1.67
C ILE A 23 2.03 3.12 1.40
N SER A 24 1.95 3.63 0.16
CA SER A 24 2.51 4.93 -0.19
C SER A 24 1.81 6.12 0.50
N ILE A 25 0.55 5.95 0.94
CA ILE A 25 -0.19 6.96 1.71
C ILE A 25 -0.40 6.57 3.17
N ALA A 26 0.29 5.54 3.66
CA ALA A 26 0.32 5.22 5.09
C ALA A 26 1.30 6.15 5.83
N HIS A 27 1.15 6.21 7.16
CA HIS A 27 2.09 6.89 8.06
C HIS A 27 3.53 6.36 7.83
N PRO A 28 4.55 7.23 7.73
CA PRO A 28 5.92 6.84 7.42
C PRO A 28 6.45 5.67 8.24
N ASP A 29 6.22 5.70 9.56
CA ASP A 29 6.68 4.69 10.51
C ASP A 29 6.17 3.26 10.22
N PHE A 30 5.01 3.11 9.56
CA PHE A 30 4.42 1.80 9.28
C PHE A 30 4.70 1.28 7.86
N ARG A 31 5.32 2.09 6.99
CA ARG A 31 5.49 1.70 5.57
C ARG A 31 6.36 0.46 5.41
N GLU A 32 7.43 0.36 6.20
CA GLU A 32 8.34 -0.79 6.18
C GLU A 32 7.63 -2.06 6.65
N GLU A 33 6.97 -2.01 7.80
CA GLU A 33 6.19 -3.13 8.35
C GLU A 33 5.12 -3.62 7.35
N LEU A 34 4.34 -2.71 6.78
CA LEU A 34 3.29 -3.04 5.81
C LEU A 34 3.86 -3.64 4.51
N THR A 35 5.04 -3.18 4.08
CA THR A 35 5.74 -3.74 2.93
C THR A 35 6.16 -5.19 3.20
N GLU A 36 6.76 -5.46 4.37
CA GLU A 36 7.15 -6.82 4.76
C GLU A 36 5.94 -7.75 4.96
N HIS A 37 4.80 -7.22 5.43
CA HIS A 37 3.55 -7.97 5.45
C HIS A 37 3.04 -8.30 4.04
N ALA A 38 3.07 -7.35 3.10
CA ALA A 38 2.65 -7.58 1.72
C ALA A 38 3.51 -8.66 1.03
N LYS A 39 4.82 -8.68 1.29
CA LYS A 39 5.73 -9.75 0.83
C LYS A 39 5.34 -11.11 1.42
N ARG A 40 5.15 -11.19 2.75
CA ARG A 40 4.76 -12.44 3.43
C ARG A 40 3.44 -13.02 2.91
N MET A 41 2.53 -12.15 2.48
CA MET A 41 1.25 -12.55 1.90
C MET A 41 1.32 -12.87 0.39
N ASN A 42 2.50 -12.83 -0.23
CA ASN A 42 2.68 -12.93 -1.69
C ASN A 42 1.83 -11.93 -2.48
N ILE A 43 1.57 -10.76 -1.89
CA ILE A 43 0.87 -9.65 -2.55
C ILE A 43 1.88 -8.76 -3.27
N GLN A 44 3.14 -8.73 -2.82
CA GLN A 44 4.26 -8.07 -3.48
C GLN A 44 5.00 -9.04 -4.43
N MET A 45 5.27 -8.61 -5.67
CA MET A 45 6.11 -9.33 -6.65
C MET A 45 7.58 -8.98 -6.46
#